data_AF-A0A0A1GU64-F1
#
_entry.id   AF-A0A0A1GU64-F1
#
_cell.length_a   1.000
_cell.length_b   1.000
_cell.length_c   1.000
_cell.angle_alpha   90.00
_cell.angle_beta   90.00
_cell.angle_gamma   90.00
#
_symmetry.space_group_name_H-M   'P 1'
#
loop_
_entity.id
_entity.type
_entity.pdbx_description
1 polymer ?
#
loop_
_entity_poly.entity_id
_entity_poly.type
_entity_poly.pdbx_seq_one_letter_code
_entity_poly.pdbx_strand_id
1 'polypeptide(L)'
;MADQALKNADLVQQLKTKLRIFHNVDDQRLDRMIEVSKQVIARDTGYEEIDDPKFIELVLERCRYDYNDSLEFFNANFQSNLLSLSLDGYVPSEEGETDGD
;
A
#
# COMPACT_ATOMS: atom_id res chain seq x y z
N MET A 1 6.44 -16.50 -9.64
CA MET A 1 7.07 -16.58 -8.30
C MET A 1 8.39 -15.80 -8.25
N ALA A 2 9.35 -16.04 -9.16
CA ALA A 2 10.62 -15.29 -9.18
C ALA A 2 10.45 -13.77 -9.35
N ASP A 3 9.57 -13.33 -10.25
CA ASP A 3 9.35 -11.90 -10.50
C ASP A 3 8.76 -11.16 -9.29
N GLN A 4 7.88 -11.82 -8.52
CA GLN A 4 7.31 -11.25 -7.29
C GLN A 4 8.35 -11.11 -6.19
N ALA A 5 9.24 -12.10 -6.07
CA ALA A 5 10.34 -12.06 -5.09
C ALA A 5 11.35 -10.94 -5.44
N LEU A 6 11.64 -10.74 -6.73
CA LEU A 6 12.50 -9.65 -7.18
C LEU A 6 11.88 -8.27 -6.94
N LYS A 7 10.58 -8.11 -7.23
CA LYS A 7 9.82 -6.89 -6.91
C LYS A 7 9.82 -6.58 -5.41
N ASN A 8 9.60 -7.59 -4.56
CA ASN A 8 9.64 -7.39 -3.12
C ASN A 8 11.05 -7.05 -2.62
N ALA A 9 12.10 -7.65 -3.18
CA ALA A 9 13.47 -7.28 -2.83
C ALA A 9 13.76 -5.80 -3.13
N ASP A 10 13.24 -5.26 -4.23
CA ASP A 10 13.35 -3.83 -4.55
C ASP A 10 12.59 -2.97 -3.53
N LEU A 11 11.35 -3.33 -3.18
CA LEU A 11 10.56 -2.63 -2.17
C LEU A 11 11.22 -2.64 -0.78
N VAL A 12 11.88 -3.75 -0.41
CA VAL A 12 12.67 -3.83 0.83
C VAL A 12 13.82 -2.82 0.79
N GLN A 13 14.53 -2.65 -0.32
CA GLN A 13 15.59 -1.63 -0.44
C GLN A 13 15.03 -0.20 -0.36
N GLN A 14 13.89 0.06 -1.00
CA GLN A 14 13.22 1.36 -0.90
C GLN A 14 12.80 1.67 0.53
N LEU A 15 12.20 0.69 1.24
CA LEU A 15 11.81 0.84 2.64
C LEU A 15 13.02 1.06 3.56
N LYS A 16 14.12 0.31 3.35
CA LYS A 16 15.37 0.49 4.09
C LYS A 16 15.94 1.89 3.90
N THR A 17 15.87 2.43 2.69
CA THR A 17 16.29 3.81 2.41
C THR A 17 15.44 4.82 3.18
N LYS A 18 14.10 4.65 3.20
CA LYS A 18 13.18 5.50 3.99
C LYS A 18 13.44 5.41 5.50
N LEU A 19 13.84 4.23 5.99
CA LEU A 19 14.12 3.97 7.40
C LEU A 19 15.58 4.21 7.82
N ARG A 20 16.47 4.51 6.86
CA ARG A 20 17.93 4.63 7.06
C ARG A 20 18.56 3.35 7.64
N ILE A 21 18.11 2.19 7.19
CA ILE A 21 18.65 0.87 7.56
C ILE A 21 19.68 0.43 6.51
N PHE A 22 20.89 0.11 6.95
CA PHE A 22 22.00 -0.26 6.05
C PHE A 22 22.43 -1.74 6.15
N HIS A 23 21.83 -2.51 7.07
CA HIS A 23 22.09 -3.95 7.25
C HIS A 23 20.93 -4.80 6.74
N ASN A 24 21.13 -6.11 6.63
CA ASN A 24 20.14 -7.06 6.11
C ASN A 24 19.39 -7.89 7.19
N VAL A 25 19.71 -7.68 8.48
CA VAL A 25 19.14 -8.47 9.58
C VAL A 25 17.61 -8.40 9.62
N ASP A 26 17.03 -7.27 9.23
CA ASP A 26 15.58 -7.04 9.25
C ASP A 26 14.89 -7.33 7.91
N ASP A 27 15.59 -7.77 6.85
CA ASP A 27 15.01 -7.87 5.50
C ASP A 27 13.74 -8.75 5.48
N GLN A 28 13.74 -9.88 6.21
CA GLN A 28 12.56 -10.74 6.33
C GLN A 28 11.41 -10.09 7.09
N ARG A 29 11.70 -9.25 8.09
CA ARG A 29 10.67 -8.50 8.82
C ARG A 29 10.08 -7.44 7.92
N LEU A 30 10.93 -6.69 7.21
CA LEU A 30 10.51 -5.63 6.29
C LEU A 30 9.66 -6.19 5.14
N ASP A 31 10.03 -7.33 4.57
CA ASP A 31 9.22 -8.01 3.55
C ASP A 31 7.81 -8.36 4.07
N ARG A 32 7.70 -8.91 5.29
CA ARG A 32 6.39 -9.17 5.91
C ARG A 32 5.59 -7.89 6.15
N MET A 33 6.24 -6.81 6.58
CA MET A 33 5.58 -5.51 6.79
C MET A 33 5.01 -4.95 5.49
N ILE A 34 5.75 -5.12 4.38
CA ILE A 34 5.31 -4.73 3.04
C ILE A 34 4.07 -5.53 2.64
N GLU A 35 4.10 -6.86 2.77
CA GLU A 35 2.95 -7.70 2.39
C GLU A 35 1.69 -7.41 3.23
N VAL A 36 1.84 -7.21 4.54
CA VAL A 36 0.72 -6.78 5.39
C VAL A 36 0.20 -5.41 4.96
N SER A 37 1.10 -4.47 4.66
CA SER A 37 0.70 -3.13 4.24
C SER A 37 0.00 -3.13 2.88
N LYS A 38 0.44 -3.93 1.90
CA LYS A 38 -0.25 -4.10 0.61
C LYS A 38 -1.69 -4.56 0.83
N GLN A 39 -1.91 -5.59 1.64
CA GLN A 39 -3.25 -6.11 1.93
C GLN A 39 -4.15 -5.06 2.59
N VAL A 40 -3.60 -4.29 3.53
CA VAL A 40 -4.36 -3.24 4.22
C VAL A 40 -4.72 -2.11 3.28
N ILE A 41 -3.77 -1.60 2.49
CA ILE A 41 -4.05 -0.52 1.53
C ILE A 41 -5.06 -0.98 0.48
N ALA A 42 -4.89 -2.17 -0.12
CA ALA A 42 -5.83 -2.70 -1.10
C ALA A 42 -7.25 -2.85 -0.53
N ARG A 43 -7.38 -3.36 0.69
CA ARG A 43 -8.68 -3.49 1.37
C ARG A 43 -9.32 -2.13 1.64
N ASP A 44 -8.54 -1.17 2.14
CA ASP A 44 -9.06 0.11 2.60
C ASP A 44 -9.42 1.04 1.45
N THR A 45 -8.79 0.88 0.28
CA THR A 45 -9.07 1.69 -0.92
C THR A 45 -9.90 0.98 -1.98
N GLY A 46 -9.98 -0.35 -1.96
CA GLY A 46 -10.56 -1.13 -3.06
C GLY A 46 -9.71 -1.11 -4.34
N TYR A 47 -8.46 -0.65 -4.27
CA TYR A 47 -7.57 -0.52 -5.42
C TYR A 47 -6.79 -1.82 -5.67
N GLU A 48 -6.92 -2.38 -6.88
CA GLU A 48 -6.36 -3.70 -7.23
C GLU A 48 -4.99 -3.63 -7.93
N GLU A 49 -4.60 -2.47 -8.47
CA GLU A 49 -3.32 -2.31 -9.18
C GLU A 49 -2.15 -2.15 -8.20
N ILE A 50 -1.66 -3.28 -7.68
CA ILE A 50 -0.62 -3.34 -6.63
C ILE A 50 0.77 -2.85 -7.05
N ASP A 51 1.00 -2.64 -8.36
CA ASP A 51 2.25 -2.11 -8.91
C ASP A 51 2.19 -0.58 -9.16
N ASP A 52 1.04 0.06 -8.92
CA ASP A 52 0.88 1.51 -9.10
C ASP A 52 1.78 2.30 -8.11
N PRO A 53 2.51 3.33 -8.57
CA PRO A 53 3.40 4.11 -7.71
C PRO A 53 2.71 4.78 -6.50
N LYS A 54 1.46 5.24 -6.62
CA LYS A 54 0.67 5.81 -5.51
C LYS A 54 0.33 4.75 -4.48
N PHE A 55 -0.05 3.55 -4.95
CA PHE A 55 -0.31 2.41 -4.07
C PHE A 55 0.97 2.01 -3.33
N ILE A 56 2.08 1.85 -4.04
CA ILE A 56 3.38 1.51 -3.45
C ILE A 56 3.86 2.54 -2.44
N GLU A 57 3.72 3.84 -2.73
CA GLU A 57 4.11 4.89 -1.78
C GLU A 57 3.30 4.79 -0.47
N LEU A 58 1.98 4.58 -0.53
CA LEU A 58 1.16 4.38 0.67
C LEU A 58 1.56 3.13 1.46
N VAL A 59 1.93 2.04 0.78
CA VAL A 59 2.44 0.81 1.41
C VAL A 59 3.74 1.08 2.16
N LEU A 60 4.70 1.77 1.53
CA LEU A 60 5.99 2.10 2.13
C LEU A 60 5.85 3.08 3.30
N GLU A 61 4.98 4.09 3.17
CA GLU A 61 4.69 5.05 4.23
C GLU A 61 4.02 4.35 5.42
N ARG A 62 3.03 3.48 5.20
CA ARG A 62 2.42 2.68 6.27
C ARG A 62 3.46 1.83 7.01
N CYS A 63 4.36 1.17 6.28
CA CYS A 63 5.47 0.43 6.87
C CYS A 63 6.39 1.33 7.72
N ARG A 64 6.65 2.57 7.28
CA ARG A 64 7.46 3.53 8.05
C ARG A 64 6.79 3.89 9.39
N TYR A 65 5.48 4.10 9.39
CA TYR A 65 4.74 4.39 10.62
C TYR A 65 4.71 3.18 11.56
N ASP A 66 4.48 1.97 11.02
CA ASP A 66 4.52 0.72 11.78
C ASP A 66 5.92 0.45 12.38
N TYR A 67 6.99 0.67 11.62
CA TYR A 67 8.36 0.49 12.10
C TYR A 67 8.71 1.46 13.24
N ASN A 68 8.18 2.68 13.20
CA ASN A 68 8.46 3.74 14.18
C ASN A 68 7.45 3.79 15.32
N ASP A 69 6.67 2.72 15.55
CA ASP A 69 5.64 2.64 16.59
C ASP A 69 4.66 3.82 16.56
N SER A 70 4.21 4.18 15.36
CA SER A 70 3.38 5.38 15.12
C SER A 70 2.17 5.10 14.21
N LEU A 71 1.84 3.82 13.96
CA LEU A 71 0.82 3.39 13.00
C LEU A 71 -0.54 4.07 13.18
N GLU A 72 -0.91 4.43 14.41
CA GLU A 72 -2.14 5.15 14.74
C GLU A 72 -2.30 6.50 14.03
N PHE A 73 -1.19 7.14 13.63
CA PHE A 73 -1.19 8.43 12.94
C PHE A 73 -1.26 8.29 11.42
N PHE A 74 -1.10 7.08 10.87
CA PHE A 74 -1.02 6.87 9.42
C PHE A 74 -2.29 7.33 8.70
N ASN A 75 -3.45 6.82 9.13
CA ASN A 75 -4.73 7.10 8.47
C ASN A 75 -5.08 8.60 8.45
N ALA A 76 -4.78 9.32 9.54
CA ALA A 76 -5.01 10.75 9.62
C ALA A 76 -4.09 11.54 8.66
N ASN A 77 -2.80 11.18 8.61
CA ASN A 77 -1.81 11.89 7.80
C ASN A 77 -1.96 11.63 6.30
N PHE A 78 -2.46 10.45 5.91
CA PHE A 78 -2.60 10.03 4.51
C PHE A 78 -4.06 9.96 4.06
N GLN A 79 -5.00 10.52 4.82
CA GLN A 79 -6.43 10.45 4.53
C GLN A 79 -6.76 10.89 3.09
N SER A 80 -6.21 12.03 2.66
CA SER A 80 -6.44 12.56 1.31
C SER A 80 -5.88 11.63 0.21
N ASN A 81 -4.72 11.02 0.45
CA ASN A 81 -4.11 10.08 -0.50
C ASN A 81 -4.89 8.77 -0.59
N LEU A 82 -5.34 8.24 0.56
CA LEU A 82 -6.17 7.04 0.62
C LEU A 82 -7.50 7.26 -0.12
N LEU A 83 -8.16 8.40 0.12
CA LEU A 83 -9.39 8.76 -0.57
C LEU A 83 -9.16 8.91 -2.08
N SER A 84 -8.11 9.63 -2.47
CA SER A 84 -7.73 9.78 -3.88
C SER A 84 -7.54 8.42 -4.56
N LEU A 85 -6.81 7.49 -3.93
CA LEU A 85 -6.56 6.17 -4.48
C LEU A 85 -7.84 5.33 -4.55
N SER A 86 -8.74 5.46 -3.57
CA SER A 86 -10.04 4.77 -3.59
C SER A 86 -10.94 5.23 -4.73
N LEU A 87 -10.89 6.52 -5.08
CA LEU A 87 -11.64 7.07 -6.21
C LEU A 87 -11.05 6.61 -7.54
N ASP A 88 -9.72 6.51 -7.65
CA ASP A 88 -9.04 6.00 -8.84
C ASP A 88 -9.44 4.53 -9.13
N GLY A 89 -9.70 3.73 -8.09
CA GLY A 89 -10.16 2.34 -8.22
C GLY A 89 -11.68 2.15 -8.32
N TYR A 90 -12.45 3.22 -8.16
CA TYR A 90 -13.90 3.13 -8.16
C TYR A 90 -14.44 2.89 -9.57
N VAL A 91 -15.08 1.74 -9.77
CA VAL A 91 -15.89 1.45 -10.96
C VAL A 91 -17.34 1.73 -10.58
N PRO A 92 -18.00 2.75 -11.17
CA PRO A 92 -19.42 2.98 -10.93
C PRO A 92 -20.21 1.72 -11.33
N SER A 93 -21.00 1.18 -10.41
CA SER A 93 -21.99 0.16 -10.76
C SER A 93 -23.04 0.81 -11.67
N GLU A 94 -23.16 0.33 -12.91
CA GLU A 94 -24.29 0.65 -13.78
C GLU A 94 -25.55 -0.01 -13.23
N GLU A 95 -26.19 0.61 -12.22
CA GLU A 95 -27.53 0.21 -11.78
C GLU A 95 -28.40 1.45 -11.59
N GLY A 96 -29.35 1.67 -12.52
CA GLY A 96 -30.38 2.70 -12.36
C GLY A 96 -31.21 3.16 -13.54
N GLU A 97 -31.05 2.68 -14.79
CA GLU A 97 -32.09 2.88 -15.82
C GLU A 97 -33.13 1.77 -15.71
N THR A 98 -34.06 1.92 -14.75
CA THR A 98 -35.36 1.24 -14.86
C THR A 98 -36.26 2.07 -15.76
N ASP A 99 -36.08 1.90 -17.08
CA ASP A 99 -37.16 2.13 -18.03
C ASP A 99 -38.19 1.00 -17.83
N GLY A 100 -39.32 1.35 -17.23
CA GLY A 100 -40.41 0.42 -16.97
C GLY A 100 -41.74 1.16 -16.90
N ASP A 101 -42.35 1.29 -18.09
CA ASP A 101 -43.74 1.62 -18.49
C ASP A 101 -44.80 1.74 -17.37
#